data_AF-G7YWC7-F1
#
_entry.id   AF-G7YWC7-F1
#
_cell.length_a   1.000
_cell.length_b   1.000
_cell.length_c   1.000
_cell.angle_alpha   90.00
_cell.angle_beta   90.00
_cell.angle_gamma   90.00
#
_symmetry.space_group_name_H-M   'P 1'
#
loop_
_entity.id
_entity.type
_entity.pdbx_description
1 polymer ?
#
loop_
_entity_poly.entity_id
_entity_poly.type
_entity_poly.pdbx_seq_one_letter_code
_entity_poly.pdbx_strand_id
1 'polypeptide(L)'
;MLSDVWLFRLILLALCLGWVLAGIGEIYCGEDNCYDLLQVSRDDDRAFIRKSYRKLAREHHPDRQQTPSAKAEAELHLRKLNIAYEILMDEEQRHDYDYMLDHPEETYFHYYRYYRHRYSPKIDVRIVIAIIVTVLCVIQYIGQWTSYNHALTYLARDPKHRAKAREIASADGLLSVRRKDNGARFTREELKDREEAILRDIISRTVDLRGDCAKPSLRRLFICQLVLLPYTCYCWLLWAFKWVWFYWILRQPYDEAAKVFLTRRRLGMSEAQWDGLDEDRRDAFMKKQLWDSVAFQAYTQAKAEEMRILAAQSGQQKRYRRYIRNTGGPKQFSMEDFDF
;
A
#
# COMPACT_ATOMS: atom_id res chain seq x y z
N MET A 1 22.80 31.33 -4.53
CA MET A 1 22.01 30.28 -3.87
C MET A 1 20.81 29.82 -4.72
N LEU A 2 19.85 30.68 -5.11
CA LEU A 2 18.73 30.26 -5.99
C LEU A 2 19.14 29.96 -7.44
N SER A 3 20.21 30.59 -7.96
CA SER A 3 20.77 30.33 -9.30
C SER A 3 21.45 28.96 -9.42
N ASP A 4 22.01 28.47 -8.32
CA ASP A 4 22.86 27.27 -8.31
C ASP A 4 22.00 25.99 -8.35
N VAL A 5 20.80 26.05 -7.77
CA VAL A 5 19.82 24.94 -7.76
C VAL A 5 19.23 24.69 -9.15
N TRP A 6 19.01 25.74 -9.95
CA TRP A 6 18.49 25.60 -11.32
C TRP A 6 19.52 25.01 -12.29
N LEU A 7 20.78 25.41 -12.17
CA LEU A 7 21.89 24.84 -12.92
C LEU A 7 22.10 23.37 -12.56
N PHE A 8 22.05 23.03 -11.27
CA PHE A 8 22.15 21.64 -10.83
C PHE A 8 20.99 20.78 -11.34
N ARG A 9 19.76 21.30 -11.33
CA ARG A 9 18.58 20.60 -11.86
C ARG A 9 18.66 20.41 -13.37
N LEU A 10 19.14 21.39 -14.14
CA LEU A 10 19.35 21.26 -15.58
C LEU A 10 20.44 20.23 -15.91
N ILE A 11 21.53 20.20 -15.13
CA ILE A 11 22.59 19.19 -15.28
C ILE A 11 22.05 17.81 -14.93
N LEU A 12 21.25 17.67 -13.87
CA LEU A 12 20.62 16.41 -13.48
C LEU A 12 19.61 15.93 -14.53
N LEU A 13 18.83 16.85 -15.09
CA LEU A 13 17.85 16.56 -16.13
C LEU A 13 18.55 16.20 -17.45
N ALA A 14 19.66 16.85 -17.78
CA ALA A 14 20.51 16.51 -18.92
C ALA A 14 21.24 15.16 -18.73
N LEU A 15 21.70 14.85 -17.51
CA LEU A 15 22.27 13.54 -17.16
C LEU A 15 21.19 12.45 -17.24
N CYS A 16 19.99 12.72 -16.74
CA CYS A 16 18.84 11.83 -16.90
C CYS A 16 18.47 11.65 -18.39
N LEU A 17 18.45 12.72 -19.18
CA LEU A 17 18.16 12.64 -20.62
C LEU A 17 19.24 11.87 -21.38
N GLY A 18 20.51 12.07 -21.02
CA GLY A 18 21.65 11.36 -21.59
C GLY A 18 21.62 9.86 -21.26
N TRP A 19 21.24 9.50 -20.03
CA TRP A 19 20.99 8.11 -19.65
C TRP A 19 19.77 7.50 -20.37
N VAL A 20 18.70 8.29 -20.58
CA VAL A 20 17.50 7.84 -21.29
C VAL A 20 17.77 7.62 -22.79
N LEU A 21 18.58 8.48 -23.42
CA LEU A 21 18.96 8.34 -24.83
C LEU A 21 20.00 7.23 -25.07
N ALA A 22 20.89 6.97 -24.10
CA ALA A 22 21.87 5.87 -24.17
C ALA A 22 21.25 4.47 -24.06
N GLY A 23 19.93 4.38 -23.82
CA GLY A 23 19.20 3.14 -23.59
C GLY A 23 18.37 2.62 -24.77
N ILE A 24 18.46 3.23 -25.96
CA ILE A 24 17.88 2.65 -27.18
C ILE A 24 18.84 1.55 -27.62
N GLY A 25 18.72 0.38 -26.99
CA GLY A 25 19.52 -0.78 -27.33
C GLY A 25 19.29 -1.18 -28.78
N GLU A 26 20.34 -1.20 -29.57
CA GLU A 26 20.41 -1.91 -30.84
C GLU A 26 19.84 -3.34 -30.65
N ILE A 27 18.83 -3.69 -31.45
CA ILE A 27 18.28 -5.05 -31.46
C ILE A 27 19.22 -5.98 -32.22
N TYR A 28 19.32 -7.22 -31.77
CA TYR A 28 20.23 -8.20 -32.36
C TYR A 28 21.70 -7.72 -32.37
N CYS A 29 22.34 -7.69 -33.54
CA CYS A 29 23.73 -7.27 -33.72
C CYS A 29 23.89 -5.78 -34.07
N GLY A 30 22.80 -5.01 -34.02
CA GLY A 30 22.81 -3.57 -34.27
C GLY A 30 23.01 -3.21 -35.73
N GLU A 31 23.97 -2.32 -36.00
CA GLU A 31 24.32 -1.94 -37.37
C GLU A 31 25.00 -3.08 -38.16
N ASP A 32 25.62 -4.03 -37.45
CA ASP A 32 26.33 -5.15 -38.07
C ASP A 32 25.40 -6.36 -38.30
N ASN A 33 25.62 -7.10 -39.38
CA ASN A 33 24.94 -8.37 -39.60
C ASN A 33 25.58 -9.48 -38.75
N CYS A 34 24.76 -10.27 -38.04
CA CYS A 34 25.22 -11.37 -37.18
C CYS A 34 25.97 -12.47 -37.96
N TYR A 35 25.57 -12.71 -39.22
CA TYR A 35 26.24 -13.67 -40.10
C TYR A 35 27.65 -13.19 -40.48
N ASP A 36 27.79 -11.91 -40.82
CA ASP A 36 29.05 -11.29 -41.20
C ASP A 36 30.03 -11.22 -40.01
N LEU A 37 29.52 -10.90 -38.81
CA LEU A 37 30.31 -10.90 -37.57
C LEU A 37 30.94 -12.27 -37.28
N LEU A 38 30.21 -13.36 -37.53
CA LEU A 38 30.71 -14.73 -37.34
C LEU A 38 31.38 -15.32 -38.59
N GLN A 39 31.43 -14.60 -39.71
CA GLN A 39 31.98 -15.07 -40.99
C GLN A 39 31.32 -16.38 -41.46
N VAL A 40 29.99 -16.45 -41.39
CA VAL A 40 29.18 -17.62 -41.76
C VAL A 40 28.05 -17.22 -42.70
N SER A 41 27.57 -18.16 -43.51
CA SER A 41 26.41 -18.00 -44.38
C SER A 41 25.10 -18.34 -43.65
N ARG A 42 23.98 -17.84 -44.18
CA ARG A 42 22.61 -18.20 -43.74
C ARG A 42 22.32 -19.70 -43.89
N ASP A 43 23.04 -20.40 -44.77
CA ASP A 43 22.90 -21.85 -44.98
C ASP A 43 23.83 -22.70 -44.10
N ASP A 44 24.72 -22.09 -43.31
CA ASP A 44 25.68 -22.84 -42.53
C ASP A 44 25.03 -23.55 -41.32
N ASP A 45 25.48 -24.79 -41.10
CA ASP A 45 25.08 -25.62 -39.98
C ASP A 45 25.54 -25.05 -38.62
N ARG A 46 24.78 -25.35 -37.57
CA ARG A 46 25.13 -24.96 -36.18
C ARG A 46 26.52 -25.43 -35.75
N ALA A 47 27.00 -26.56 -36.28
CA ALA A 47 28.34 -27.05 -36.00
C ALA A 47 29.43 -26.12 -36.56
N PHE A 48 29.19 -25.57 -37.76
CA PHE A 48 30.08 -24.62 -38.40
C PHE A 48 30.07 -23.26 -37.68
N ILE A 49 28.88 -22.74 -37.35
CA ILE A 49 28.70 -21.52 -36.56
C ILE A 49 29.46 -21.59 -35.23
N ARG A 50 29.32 -22.70 -34.51
CA ARG A 50 30.06 -22.95 -33.25
C ARG A 50 31.57 -22.98 -33.45
N LYS A 51 32.05 -23.57 -34.55
CA LYS A 51 33.48 -23.62 -34.87
C LYS A 51 34.02 -22.23 -35.18
N SER A 52 33.30 -21.44 -35.98
CA SER A 52 33.71 -20.08 -36.34
C SER A 52 33.73 -19.16 -35.12
N TYR A 53 32.67 -19.18 -34.30
CA TYR A 53 32.63 -18.45 -33.05
C TYR A 53 33.81 -18.77 -32.12
N ARG A 54 34.15 -20.05 -31.91
CA ARG A 54 35.31 -20.45 -31.08
C ARG A 54 36.65 -20.00 -31.65
N LYS A 55 36.76 -19.81 -32.96
CA LYS A 55 37.96 -19.27 -33.60
C LYS A 55 38.04 -17.76 -33.32
N LEU A 56 37.00 -17.01 -33.66
CA LEU A 56 36.94 -15.56 -33.50
C LEU A 56 37.01 -15.11 -32.04
N ALA A 57 36.31 -15.80 -31.13
CA ALA A 57 36.36 -15.50 -29.69
C ALA A 57 37.76 -15.69 -29.10
N ARG A 58 38.55 -16.63 -29.62
CA ARG A 58 39.96 -16.80 -29.21
C ARG A 58 40.87 -15.75 -29.82
N GLU A 59 40.53 -15.15 -30.95
CA GLU A 59 41.33 -14.10 -31.60
C GLU A 59 41.07 -12.74 -30.93
N HIS A 60 39.79 -12.44 -30.65
CA HIS A 60 39.33 -11.22 -29.99
C HIS A 60 39.26 -11.32 -28.45
N HIS A 61 39.96 -12.27 -27.83
CA HIS A 61 40.00 -12.35 -26.37
C HIS A 61 40.88 -11.23 -25.79
N PRO A 62 40.44 -10.49 -24.75
CA PRO A 62 41.21 -9.38 -24.18
C PRO A 62 42.58 -9.82 -23.63
N ASP A 63 42.71 -11.06 -23.15
CA ASP A 63 44.00 -11.60 -22.65
C ASP A 63 45.09 -11.68 -23.72
N ARG A 64 44.71 -11.69 -25.01
CA ARG A 64 45.68 -11.73 -26.11
C ARG A 64 46.14 -10.34 -26.56
N GLN A 65 45.50 -9.30 -26.05
CA GLN A 65 45.81 -7.91 -26.40
C GLN A 65 46.78 -7.32 -25.39
N GLN A 66 47.80 -6.62 -25.89
CA GLN A 66 48.89 -6.10 -25.07
C GLN A 66 48.59 -4.70 -24.52
N THR A 67 47.84 -3.88 -25.25
CA THR A 67 47.56 -2.49 -24.87
C THR A 67 46.16 -2.33 -24.24
N PRO A 68 45.96 -1.40 -23.30
CA PRO A 68 44.65 -1.12 -22.72
C PRO A 68 43.58 -0.73 -23.75
N SER A 69 43.97 0.03 -24.79
CA SER A 69 43.06 0.40 -25.90
C SER A 69 42.59 -0.83 -26.67
N ALA A 70 43.52 -1.70 -27.06
CA ALA A 70 43.19 -2.92 -27.80
C ALA A 70 42.37 -3.90 -26.95
N LYS A 71 42.57 -3.92 -25.63
CA LYS A 71 41.73 -4.70 -24.71
C LYS A 71 40.28 -4.23 -24.69
N ALA A 72 40.06 -2.92 -24.65
CA ALA A 72 38.71 -2.35 -24.68
C ALA A 72 38.00 -2.62 -26.02
N GLU A 73 38.71 -2.45 -27.14
CA GLU A 73 38.18 -2.78 -28.47
C GLU A 73 37.86 -4.28 -28.61
N ALA A 74 38.74 -5.15 -28.12
CA ALA A 74 38.52 -6.58 -28.11
C ALA A 74 37.30 -6.98 -27.25
N GLU A 75 37.08 -6.35 -26.11
CA GLU A 75 35.89 -6.60 -25.27
C GLU A 75 34.59 -6.22 -25.99
N LEU A 76 34.56 -5.07 -26.67
CA LEU A 76 33.40 -4.64 -27.46
C LEU A 76 33.14 -5.60 -28.62
N HIS A 77 34.17 -6.00 -29.35
CA HIS A 77 34.05 -6.95 -30.47
C HIS A 77 33.60 -8.32 -29.98
N LEU A 78 34.15 -8.80 -28.87
CA LEU A 78 33.78 -10.07 -28.26
C LEU A 78 32.32 -10.06 -27.79
N ARG A 79 31.84 -8.92 -27.25
CA ARG A 79 30.43 -8.75 -26.89
C ARG A 79 29.51 -8.89 -28.10
N LYS A 80 29.84 -8.26 -29.23
CA LYS A 80 29.10 -8.40 -30.49
C LYS A 80 29.11 -9.85 -31.00
N LEU A 81 30.26 -10.52 -30.96
CA LEU A 81 30.38 -11.94 -31.34
C LEU A 81 29.52 -12.87 -30.47
N ASN A 82 29.45 -12.61 -29.16
CA ASN A 82 28.62 -13.37 -28.24
C ASN A 82 27.13 -13.20 -28.57
N ILE A 83 26.68 -11.98 -28.84
CA ILE A 83 25.30 -11.70 -29.22
C ILE A 83 24.94 -12.40 -30.54
N ALA A 84 25.79 -12.26 -31.57
CA ALA A 84 25.62 -12.94 -32.85
C ALA A 84 25.52 -14.46 -32.68
N TYR A 85 26.38 -15.04 -31.85
CA TYR A 85 26.35 -16.47 -31.54
C TYR A 85 25.09 -16.89 -30.79
N GLU A 86 24.63 -16.13 -29.80
CA GLU A 86 23.37 -16.40 -29.08
C GLU A 86 22.17 -16.46 -30.03
N ILE A 87 22.06 -15.47 -30.93
CA ILE A 87 20.94 -15.36 -31.88
C ILE A 87 20.98 -16.50 -32.90
N LEU A 88 22.14 -16.77 -33.50
CA LEU A 88 22.26 -17.74 -34.59
C LEU A 88 22.28 -19.21 -34.11
N MET A 89 22.53 -19.46 -32.82
CA MET A 89 22.52 -20.81 -32.25
C MET A 89 21.13 -21.30 -31.87
N ASP A 90 20.26 -20.39 -31.45
CA ASP A 90 18.87 -20.67 -31.13
C ASP A 90 18.04 -20.65 -32.41
N GLU A 91 17.35 -21.76 -32.72
CA GLU A 91 16.58 -21.91 -33.96
C GLU A 91 15.44 -20.89 -34.06
N GLU A 92 14.79 -20.56 -32.94
CA GLU A 92 13.67 -19.62 -32.92
C GLU A 92 14.17 -18.19 -33.11
N GLN A 93 15.27 -17.83 -32.44
CA GLN A 93 15.88 -16.50 -32.60
C GLN A 93 16.53 -16.31 -33.96
N ARG A 94 17.16 -17.35 -34.52
CA ARG A 94 17.71 -17.33 -35.89
C ARG A 94 16.59 -17.13 -36.91
N HIS A 95 15.47 -17.83 -36.77
CA HIS A 95 14.31 -17.63 -37.62
C HIS A 95 13.75 -16.21 -37.52
N ASP A 96 13.64 -15.66 -36.31
CA ASP A 96 13.16 -14.29 -36.12
C ASP A 96 14.13 -13.24 -36.65
N TYR A 97 15.43 -13.48 -36.54
CA TYR A 97 16.47 -12.62 -37.12
C TYR A 97 16.44 -12.66 -38.65
N ASP A 98 16.33 -13.85 -39.22
CA ASP A 98 16.17 -14.07 -40.66
C ASP A 98 14.92 -13.37 -41.20
N TYR A 99 13.79 -13.49 -40.49
CA TYR A 99 12.55 -12.80 -40.84
C TYR A 99 12.71 -11.27 -40.77
N MET A 100 13.45 -10.76 -39.77
CA MET A 100 13.79 -9.34 -39.66
C MET A 100 14.63 -8.84 -40.85
N LEU A 101 15.61 -9.62 -41.29
CA LEU A 101 16.42 -9.29 -42.47
C LEU A 101 15.57 -9.24 -43.75
N ASP A 102 14.58 -10.14 -43.87
CA ASP A 102 13.70 -10.21 -45.03
C ASP A 102 12.61 -9.12 -45.03
N HIS A 103 12.19 -8.62 -43.85
CA HIS A 103 11.06 -7.67 -43.67
C HIS A 103 11.41 -6.48 -42.74
N PRO A 104 12.34 -5.59 -43.11
CA PRO A 104 12.83 -4.53 -42.22
C PRO A 104 11.76 -3.49 -41.82
N GLU A 105 10.67 -3.37 -42.57
CA GLU A 105 9.57 -2.43 -42.33
C GLU A 105 8.77 -2.74 -41.04
N GLU A 106 8.77 -3.98 -40.56
CA GLU A 106 7.98 -4.42 -39.38
C GLU A 106 8.69 -4.13 -38.04
N THR A 107 9.25 -2.93 -37.87
CA THR A 107 10.13 -2.60 -36.74
C THR A 107 9.54 -2.93 -35.37
N TYR A 108 8.26 -2.63 -35.13
CA TYR A 108 7.60 -2.89 -33.84
C TYR A 108 7.51 -4.38 -33.51
N PHE A 109 7.29 -5.22 -34.52
CA PHE A 109 7.13 -6.66 -34.36
C PHE A 109 8.47 -7.33 -34.04
N HIS A 110 9.54 -6.96 -34.74
CA HIS A 110 10.90 -7.45 -34.46
C HIS A 110 11.37 -7.05 -33.06
N TYR A 111 11.05 -5.81 -32.65
CA TYR A 111 11.31 -5.35 -31.29
C TYR A 111 10.57 -6.22 -30.27
N TYR A 112 9.27 -6.45 -30.47
CA TYR A 112 8.49 -7.30 -29.57
C TYR A 112 9.07 -8.73 -29.45
N ARG A 113 9.44 -9.36 -30.58
CA ARG A 113 10.04 -10.70 -30.60
C ARG A 113 11.39 -10.77 -29.90
N TYR A 114 12.28 -9.84 -30.20
CA TYR A 114 13.60 -9.74 -29.57
C TYR A 114 13.48 -9.60 -28.03
N TYR A 115 12.64 -8.68 -27.56
CA TYR A 115 12.44 -8.48 -26.12
C TYR A 115 11.71 -9.64 -25.46
N ARG A 116 10.78 -10.29 -26.16
CA ARG A 116 10.11 -11.49 -25.64
C ARG A 116 11.11 -12.61 -25.39
N HIS A 117 12.02 -12.90 -26.32
CA HIS A 117 13.04 -13.94 -26.10
C HIS A 117 13.96 -13.63 -24.92
N ARG A 118 14.36 -12.36 -24.77
CA ARG A 118 15.29 -11.95 -23.71
C ARG A 118 14.66 -11.82 -22.32
N TYR A 119 13.40 -11.39 -22.26
CA TYR A 119 12.72 -11.07 -21.00
C TYR A 119 11.52 -11.97 -20.68
N SER A 120 11.25 -13.02 -21.46
CA SER A 120 10.19 -13.98 -21.15
C SER A 120 10.45 -14.58 -19.76
N PRO A 121 9.56 -14.34 -18.79
CA PRO A 121 9.74 -14.86 -17.45
C PRO A 121 9.62 -16.38 -17.49
N LYS A 122 10.67 -17.07 -17.03
CA LYS A 122 10.67 -18.54 -16.93
C LYS A 122 9.65 -19.08 -15.90
N ILE A 123 9.15 -18.21 -15.03
CA ILE A 123 8.19 -18.52 -13.98
C ILE A 123 6.90 -17.74 -14.28
N ASP A 124 5.76 -18.41 -14.15
CA ASP A 124 4.46 -17.77 -14.29
C ASP A 124 4.32 -16.59 -13.32
N VAL A 125 4.15 -15.39 -13.87
CA VAL A 125 4.00 -14.13 -13.11
C VAL A 125 2.85 -14.23 -12.08
N ARG A 126 1.83 -15.05 -12.37
CA ARG A 126 0.70 -15.31 -11.48
C ARG A 126 1.12 -15.92 -10.14
N ILE A 127 2.10 -16.83 -10.15
CA ILE A 127 2.62 -17.46 -8.93
C ILE A 127 3.34 -16.42 -8.08
N VAL A 128 4.16 -15.58 -8.72
CA VAL A 128 4.88 -14.50 -8.05
C VAL A 128 3.90 -13.52 -7.38
N ILE A 129 2.85 -13.12 -8.11
CA ILE A 129 1.79 -12.26 -7.56
C ILE A 129 1.10 -12.93 -6.37
N ALA A 130 0.75 -14.22 -6.47
CA ALA A 130 0.12 -14.94 -5.37
C ALA A 130 1.00 -15.00 -4.11
N ILE A 131 2.31 -15.23 -4.26
CA ILE A 131 3.27 -15.23 -3.15
C ILE A 131 3.37 -13.84 -2.52
N ILE A 132 3.46 -12.78 -3.32
CA ILE A 132 3.53 -11.41 -2.80
C ILE A 132 2.26 -11.06 -2.03
N VAL A 133 1.09 -11.41 -2.57
CA VAL A 133 -0.21 -11.13 -1.93
C VAL A 133 -0.37 -11.91 -0.62
N THR A 134 0.06 -13.16 -0.55
CA THR A 134 0.02 -13.94 0.71
C THR A 134 0.95 -13.34 1.75
N VAL A 135 2.18 -12.96 1.38
CA VAL A 135 3.13 -12.30 2.28
C VAL A 135 2.56 -10.99 2.84
N LEU A 136 1.98 -10.15 1.97
CA LEU A 136 1.34 -8.90 2.40
C LEU A 136 0.17 -9.16 3.37
N CYS A 137 -0.64 -10.20 3.14
CA CYS A 137 -1.72 -10.58 4.05
C CYS A 137 -1.20 -11.02 5.42
N VAL A 138 -0.11 -11.79 5.46
CA VAL A 138 0.51 -12.22 6.73
C VAL A 138 1.04 -11.02 7.50
N ILE A 139 1.78 -10.12 6.84
CA ILE A 139 2.31 -8.90 7.46
C ILE A 139 1.18 -8.03 8.00
N GLN A 140 0.13 -7.83 7.21
CA GLN A 140 -1.06 -7.06 7.62
C GLN A 140 -1.74 -7.69 8.84
N TYR A 141 -1.93 -9.01 8.86
CA TYR A 141 -2.53 -9.73 9.98
C TYR A 141 -1.71 -9.60 11.25
N ILE A 142 -0.38 -9.76 11.15
CA ILE A 142 0.53 -9.59 12.29
C ILE A 142 0.46 -8.15 12.80
N GLY A 143 0.47 -7.14 11.91
CA GLY A 143 0.34 -5.74 12.28
C GLY A 143 -0.96 -5.42 13.01
N GLN A 144 -2.09 -5.97 12.54
CA GLN A 144 -3.37 -5.83 13.24
C GLN A 144 -3.36 -6.53 14.60
N TRP A 145 -2.77 -7.73 14.68
CA TRP A 145 -2.64 -8.48 15.93
C TRP A 145 -1.79 -7.73 16.97
N THR A 146 -0.66 -7.13 16.56
CA THR A 146 0.21 -6.37 17.46
C THR A 146 -0.47 -5.08 17.93
N SER A 147 -1.08 -4.31 17.03
CA SER A 147 -1.83 -3.10 17.38
C SER A 147 -3.02 -3.39 18.31
N TYR A 148 -3.76 -4.47 18.06
CA TYR A 148 -4.85 -4.94 18.93
C TYR A 148 -4.35 -5.22 20.35
N ASN A 149 -3.27 -5.99 20.49
CA ASN A 149 -2.70 -6.31 21.80
C ASN A 149 -2.14 -5.08 22.51
N HIS A 150 -1.50 -4.17 21.79
CA HIS A 150 -1.00 -2.91 22.35
C HIS A 150 -2.14 -2.01 22.86
N ALA A 151 -3.26 -1.98 22.16
CA ALA A 151 -4.44 -1.24 22.62
C ALA A 151 -5.01 -1.82 23.92
N LEU A 152 -5.09 -3.16 24.02
CA LEU A 152 -5.57 -3.82 25.24
C LEU A 152 -4.63 -3.60 26.44
N THR A 153 -3.32 -3.69 26.24
CA THR A 153 -2.36 -3.44 27.32
C THR A 153 -2.40 -1.99 27.79
N TYR A 154 -2.57 -1.03 26.86
CA TYR A 154 -2.77 0.38 27.20
C TYR A 154 -4.05 0.60 28.02
N LEU A 155 -5.18 0.03 27.59
CA LEU A 155 -6.46 0.15 28.30
C LEU A 155 -6.45 -0.54 29.66
N ALA A 156 -5.75 -1.66 29.80
CA ALA A 156 -5.59 -2.35 31.09
C ALA A 156 -4.75 -1.54 32.10
N ARG A 157 -3.90 -0.63 31.60
CA ARG A 157 -3.10 0.29 32.41
C ARG A 157 -3.88 1.54 32.83
N ASP A 158 -4.85 1.99 32.03
CA ASP A 158 -5.69 3.13 32.37
C ASP A 158 -6.54 2.83 33.62
N PRO A 159 -6.42 3.62 34.71
CA PRO A 159 -7.19 3.39 35.93
C PRO A 159 -8.70 3.38 35.71
N LYS A 160 -9.23 4.16 34.77
CA LYS A 160 -10.68 4.26 34.52
C LYS A 160 -11.25 2.96 33.96
N HIS A 161 -10.62 2.44 32.92
CA HIS A 161 -11.06 1.20 32.28
C HIS A 161 -10.78 -0.02 33.16
N ARG A 162 -9.66 -0.02 33.89
CA ARG A 162 -9.32 -1.07 34.84
C ARG A 162 -10.31 -1.18 36.00
N ALA A 163 -10.74 -0.05 36.57
CA ALA A 163 -11.73 -0.04 37.65
C ALA A 163 -13.07 -0.64 37.17
N LYS A 164 -13.56 -0.15 36.02
CA LYS A 164 -14.79 -0.67 35.39
C LYS A 164 -14.69 -2.17 35.08
N ALA A 165 -13.55 -2.63 34.54
CA ALA A 165 -13.34 -4.04 34.25
C ALA A 165 -13.32 -4.91 35.51
N ARG A 166 -12.78 -4.41 36.64
CA ARG A 166 -12.83 -5.11 37.93
C ARG A 166 -14.23 -5.21 38.51
N GLU A 167 -15.03 -4.15 38.39
CA GLU A 167 -16.43 -4.17 38.84
C GLU A 167 -17.21 -5.25 38.08
N ILE A 168 -17.04 -5.31 36.76
CA ILE A 168 -17.67 -6.32 35.92
C ILE A 168 -17.13 -7.71 36.25
N ALA A 169 -15.82 -7.88 36.41
CA ALA A 169 -15.22 -9.15 36.81
C ALA A 169 -15.73 -9.65 38.18
N SER A 170 -16.01 -8.73 39.09
CA SER A 170 -16.58 -9.03 40.40
C SER A 170 -18.05 -9.41 40.30
N ALA A 171 -18.82 -8.74 39.45
CA ALA A 171 -20.21 -9.08 39.18
C ALA A 171 -20.36 -10.47 38.54
N ASP A 172 -19.44 -10.82 37.64
CA ASP A 172 -19.40 -12.12 36.96
C ASP A 172 -18.79 -13.24 37.82
N GLY A 173 -18.28 -12.93 39.01
CA GLY A 173 -17.60 -13.90 39.89
C GLY A 173 -16.25 -14.42 39.37
N LEU A 174 -15.68 -13.77 38.36
CA LEU A 174 -14.45 -14.21 37.66
C LEU A 174 -13.15 -13.86 38.41
N LEU A 175 -13.21 -12.97 39.41
CA LEU A 175 -12.04 -12.54 40.19
C LEU A 175 -11.49 -13.63 41.13
N SER A 176 -12.28 -14.65 41.49
CA SER A 176 -11.81 -15.76 42.31
C SER A 176 -11.05 -16.78 41.45
N VAL A 177 -9.79 -16.48 41.12
CA VAL A 177 -8.93 -17.39 40.34
C VAL A 177 -8.62 -18.65 41.14
N ARG A 178 -8.85 -19.83 40.54
CA ARG A 178 -8.52 -21.14 41.13
C ARG A 178 -7.03 -21.22 41.43
N ARG A 179 -6.66 -21.35 42.71
CA ARG A 179 -5.24 -21.32 43.18
C ARG A 179 -4.43 -22.58 42.87
N LYS A 180 -5.07 -23.64 42.34
CA LYS A 180 -4.44 -24.93 42.06
C LYS A 180 -5.03 -25.55 40.79
N ASP A 181 -4.18 -25.95 39.84
CA ASP A 181 -4.50 -26.85 38.73
C ASP A 181 -3.62 -28.10 38.85
N ASN A 182 -4.18 -29.29 38.60
CA ASN A 182 -3.44 -30.55 38.58
C ASN A 182 -2.53 -30.79 39.80
N GLY A 183 -2.95 -30.33 40.99
CA GLY A 183 -2.21 -30.50 42.25
C GLY A 183 -1.10 -29.47 42.52
N ALA A 184 -0.63 -28.73 41.52
CA ALA A 184 0.38 -27.67 41.68
C ALA A 184 -0.28 -26.34 42.10
N ARG A 185 0.35 -25.63 43.05
CA ARG A 185 -0.06 -24.28 43.45
C ARG A 185 0.63 -23.26 42.55
N PHE A 186 -0.14 -22.35 41.96
CA PHE A 186 0.40 -21.28 41.13
C PHE A 186 1.27 -20.31 41.95
N THR A 187 2.31 -19.81 41.29
CA THR A 187 3.12 -18.72 41.80
C THR A 187 2.31 -17.42 41.85
N ARG A 188 2.80 -16.44 42.62
CA ARG A 188 2.15 -15.12 42.74
C ARG A 188 2.13 -14.37 41.40
N GLU A 189 3.14 -14.57 40.56
CA GLU A 189 3.24 -13.94 39.24
C GLU A 189 2.23 -14.54 38.26
N GLU A 190 2.14 -15.87 38.19
CA GLU A 190 1.14 -16.57 37.35
C GLU A 190 -0.31 -16.21 37.75
N LEU A 191 -0.57 -16.02 39.04
CA LEU A 191 -1.88 -15.56 39.51
C LEU A 191 -2.21 -14.14 39.00
N LYS A 192 -1.23 -13.23 39.03
CA LYS A 192 -1.39 -11.88 38.49
C LYS A 192 -1.61 -11.89 36.98
N ASP A 193 -0.87 -12.71 36.25
CA ASP A 193 -1.01 -12.81 34.79
C ASP A 193 -2.39 -13.34 34.39
N ARG A 194 -2.94 -14.30 35.16
CA ARG A 194 -4.31 -14.79 34.98
C ARG A 194 -5.35 -13.72 35.27
N GLU A 195 -5.20 -12.98 36.37
CA GLU A 195 -6.07 -11.84 36.68
C GLU A 195 -5.99 -10.77 35.57
N GLU A 196 -4.80 -10.46 35.06
CA GLU A 196 -4.62 -9.54 33.94
C GLU A 196 -5.25 -10.06 32.65
N ALA A 197 -5.16 -11.36 32.36
CA ALA A 197 -5.80 -11.97 31.19
C ALA A 197 -7.34 -11.85 31.26
N ILE A 198 -7.92 -12.08 32.43
CA ILE A 198 -9.37 -11.92 32.66
C ILE A 198 -9.78 -10.45 32.47
N LEU A 199 -9.00 -9.51 33.03
CA LEU A 199 -9.28 -8.08 32.84
C LEU A 199 -9.17 -7.65 31.37
N ARG A 200 -8.18 -8.15 30.63
CA ARG A 200 -8.02 -7.87 29.18
C ARG A 200 -9.20 -8.43 28.38
N ASP A 201 -9.68 -9.63 28.70
CA ASP A 201 -10.85 -10.21 28.06
C ASP A 201 -12.10 -9.35 28.29
N ILE A 202 -12.36 -8.95 29.54
CA ILE A 202 -13.48 -8.06 29.88
C ILE A 202 -13.37 -6.70 29.18
N ILE A 203 -12.18 -6.11 29.14
CA ILE A 203 -11.93 -4.85 28.43
C ILE A 203 -12.23 -5.02 26.93
N SER A 204 -11.82 -6.13 26.32
CA SER A 204 -12.06 -6.39 24.90
C SER A 204 -13.54 -6.52 24.54
N ARG A 205 -14.38 -6.99 25.50
CA ARG A 205 -15.83 -7.13 25.33
C ARG A 205 -16.60 -5.83 25.61
N THR A 206 -16.04 -4.96 26.44
CA THR A 206 -16.71 -3.75 26.92
C THR A 206 -16.31 -2.49 26.16
N VAL A 207 -15.13 -2.48 25.56
CA VAL A 207 -14.60 -1.35 24.79
C VAL A 207 -14.57 -1.71 23.32
N ASP A 208 -15.36 -0.98 22.53
CA ASP A 208 -15.34 -1.08 21.07
C ASP A 208 -14.03 -0.53 20.50
N LEU A 209 -13.04 -1.40 20.36
CA LEU A 209 -11.79 -1.10 19.68
C LEU A 209 -12.02 -1.01 18.16
N ARG A 210 -11.64 0.11 17.55
CA ARG A 210 -11.88 0.42 16.12
C ARG A 210 -10.58 0.59 15.33
N GLY A 211 -10.71 0.56 14.01
CA GLY A 211 -9.59 0.72 13.07
C GLY A 211 -8.59 -0.43 13.18
N ASP A 212 -7.30 -0.07 13.25
CA ASP A 212 -6.17 -1.00 13.34
C ASP A 212 -6.06 -1.67 14.72
N CYS A 213 -6.75 -1.12 15.72
CA CYS A 213 -6.82 -1.69 17.06
C CYS A 213 -7.98 -2.68 17.22
N ALA A 214 -8.78 -2.94 16.19
CA ALA A 214 -9.90 -3.88 16.25
C ALA A 214 -9.42 -5.33 16.22
N LYS A 215 -10.26 -6.26 16.68
CA LYS A 215 -9.95 -7.69 16.65
C LYS A 215 -9.62 -8.12 15.20
N PRO A 216 -8.49 -8.81 14.96
CA PRO A 216 -8.10 -9.21 13.63
C PRO A 216 -9.16 -10.14 13.05
N SER A 217 -9.61 -9.81 11.84
CA SER A 217 -10.73 -10.48 11.20
C SER A 217 -10.34 -10.87 9.78
N LEU A 218 -10.72 -12.09 9.38
CA LEU A 218 -10.36 -12.62 8.07
C LEU A 218 -11.00 -11.81 6.94
N ARG A 219 -12.18 -11.23 7.17
CA ARG A 219 -12.87 -10.37 6.19
C ARG A 219 -12.10 -9.08 5.84
N ARG A 220 -11.20 -8.64 6.71
CA ARG A 220 -10.34 -7.45 6.50
C ARG A 220 -8.98 -7.78 5.89
N LEU A 221 -8.69 -9.07 5.65
CA LEU A 221 -7.50 -9.46 4.91
C LEU A 221 -7.58 -8.92 3.49
N PHE A 222 -6.45 -8.45 2.97
CA PHE A 222 -6.37 -7.89 1.63
C PHE A 222 -6.92 -8.84 0.56
N ILE A 223 -6.66 -10.15 0.65
CA ILE A 223 -7.23 -11.16 -0.27
C ILE A 223 -8.76 -11.16 -0.22
N CYS A 224 -9.36 -11.20 0.98
CA CYS A 224 -10.81 -11.21 1.12
C CYS A 224 -11.42 -9.90 0.62
N GLN A 225 -10.76 -8.77 0.86
CA GLN A 225 -11.18 -7.48 0.32
C GLN A 225 -11.10 -7.46 -1.21
N LEU A 226 -10.04 -7.97 -1.82
CA LEU A 226 -9.84 -8.01 -3.27
C LEU A 226 -10.89 -8.89 -3.95
N VAL A 227 -11.23 -10.03 -3.33
CA VAL A 227 -12.28 -10.94 -3.83
C VAL A 227 -13.68 -10.33 -3.69
N LEU A 228 -13.95 -9.59 -2.61
CA LEU A 228 -15.25 -8.97 -2.36
C LEU A 228 -15.41 -7.60 -3.04
N LEU A 229 -14.32 -6.96 -3.49
CA LEU A 229 -14.30 -5.67 -4.17
C LEU A 229 -15.25 -5.60 -5.38
N PRO A 230 -15.24 -6.54 -6.34
CA PRO A 230 -16.16 -6.47 -7.47
C PRO A 230 -17.63 -6.46 -7.02
N TYR A 231 -17.96 -7.25 -6.00
CA TYR A 231 -19.31 -7.29 -5.44
C TYR A 231 -19.69 -5.99 -4.73
N THR A 232 -18.81 -5.44 -3.89
CA THR A 232 -19.09 -4.17 -3.18
C THR A 232 -19.18 -2.99 -4.16
N CYS A 233 -18.32 -2.95 -5.18
CA CYS A 233 -18.40 -1.97 -6.27
C CYS A 233 -19.72 -2.10 -7.03
N TYR A 234 -20.15 -3.32 -7.36
CA TYR A 234 -21.44 -3.54 -8.02
C TYR A 234 -22.62 -3.06 -7.17
N CYS A 235 -22.68 -3.44 -5.90
CA CYS A 235 -23.72 -2.96 -4.98
C CYS A 235 -23.72 -1.44 -4.84
N TRP A 236 -22.54 -0.83 -4.75
CA TRP A 236 -22.40 0.63 -4.69
C TRP A 236 -22.87 1.30 -5.99
N LEU A 237 -22.52 0.75 -7.15
CA LEU A 237 -22.96 1.26 -8.45
C LEU A 237 -24.47 1.19 -8.60
N LEU A 238 -25.10 0.08 -8.20
CA LEU A 238 -26.56 -0.03 -8.19
C LEU A 238 -27.21 0.97 -7.23
N TRP A 239 -26.65 1.11 -6.03
CA TRP A 239 -27.14 2.09 -5.06
C TRP A 239 -26.99 3.52 -5.57
N ALA A 240 -25.85 3.86 -6.18
CA ALA A 240 -25.58 5.17 -6.76
C ALA A 240 -26.51 5.45 -7.95
N PHE A 241 -26.69 4.49 -8.86
CA PHE A 241 -27.63 4.59 -9.96
C PHE A 241 -29.05 4.82 -9.46
N LYS A 242 -29.49 4.02 -8.49
CA LYS A 242 -30.79 4.18 -7.82
C LYS A 242 -30.92 5.59 -7.25
N TRP A 243 -29.89 6.08 -6.57
CA TRP A 243 -29.90 7.41 -5.95
C TRP A 243 -30.03 8.53 -6.98
N VAL A 244 -29.23 8.48 -8.06
CA VAL A 244 -29.28 9.44 -9.16
C VAL A 244 -30.65 9.44 -9.82
N TRP A 245 -31.18 8.26 -10.12
CA TRP A 245 -32.47 8.10 -10.77
C TRP A 245 -33.62 8.67 -9.92
N PHE A 246 -33.74 8.26 -8.67
CA PHE A 246 -34.86 8.67 -7.82
C PHE A 246 -34.77 10.12 -7.33
N TYR A 247 -33.59 10.58 -6.93
CA TYR A 247 -33.44 11.89 -6.26
C TYR A 247 -32.99 13.02 -7.19
N TRP A 248 -32.17 12.76 -8.21
CA TRP A 248 -31.75 13.81 -9.15
C TRP A 248 -32.69 13.95 -10.34
N ILE A 249 -33.09 12.83 -10.95
CA ILE A 249 -33.94 12.85 -12.15
C ILE A 249 -35.41 12.96 -11.76
N LEU A 250 -35.91 12.04 -10.93
CA LEU A 250 -37.32 12.02 -10.53
C LEU A 250 -37.70 13.03 -9.45
N ARG A 251 -36.72 13.64 -8.76
CA ARG A 251 -36.91 14.61 -7.66
C ARG A 251 -37.94 14.18 -6.61
N GLN A 252 -37.98 12.89 -6.28
CA GLN A 252 -38.85 12.37 -5.22
C GLN A 252 -38.40 12.89 -3.84
N PRO A 253 -39.33 13.03 -2.87
CA PRO A 253 -38.95 13.32 -1.50
C PRO A 253 -38.04 12.22 -0.94
N TYR A 254 -37.09 12.59 -0.08
CA TYR A 254 -36.16 11.61 0.50
C TYR A 254 -36.90 10.55 1.31
N ASP A 255 -36.63 9.29 0.98
CA ASP A 255 -37.08 8.12 1.75
C ASP A 255 -36.42 8.11 3.15
N GLU A 256 -36.99 7.40 4.12
CA GLU A 256 -36.46 7.34 5.48
C GLU A 256 -35.01 6.82 5.51
N ALA A 257 -34.72 5.78 4.73
CA ALA A 257 -33.37 5.25 4.57
C ALA A 257 -32.39 6.30 3.99
N ALA A 258 -32.86 7.14 3.07
CA ALA A 258 -32.07 8.23 2.49
C ALA A 258 -31.84 9.37 3.50
N LYS A 259 -32.85 9.70 4.32
CA LYS A 259 -32.72 10.68 5.41
C LYS A 259 -31.70 10.23 6.45
N VAL A 260 -31.74 8.95 6.85
CA VAL A 260 -30.74 8.35 7.75
C VAL A 260 -29.35 8.43 7.12
N PHE A 261 -29.21 8.03 5.84
CA PHE A 261 -27.94 8.08 5.14
C PHE A 261 -27.34 9.49 5.10
N LEU A 262 -28.14 10.50 4.74
CA LEU A 262 -27.71 11.89 4.67
C LEU A 262 -27.34 12.46 6.05
N THR A 263 -28.15 12.17 7.06
CA THR A 263 -27.90 12.58 8.45
C THR A 263 -26.59 11.99 8.97
N ARG A 264 -26.40 10.67 8.78
CA ARG A 264 -25.18 9.95 9.12
C ARG A 264 -23.95 10.54 8.41
N ARG A 265 -24.05 10.75 7.09
CA ARG A 265 -22.95 11.27 6.27
C ARG A 265 -22.52 12.67 6.72
N ARG A 266 -23.46 13.53 7.11
CA ARG A 266 -23.15 14.89 7.60
C ARG A 266 -22.58 14.92 9.00
N LEU A 267 -23.04 14.02 9.87
CA LEU A 267 -22.45 13.84 11.20
C LEU A 267 -21.07 13.16 11.15
N GLY A 268 -20.65 12.65 10.00
CA GLY A 268 -19.39 11.91 9.84
C GLY A 268 -19.40 10.56 10.56
N MET A 269 -20.58 10.00 10.82
CA MET A 269 -20.73 8.72 11.52
C MET A 269 -20.69 7.55 10.53
N SER A 270 -20.12 6.42 10.94
CA SER A 270 -20.20 5.16 10.17
C SER A 270 -21.55 4.46 10.41
N GLU A 271 -21.85 3.41 9.62
CA GLU A 271 -23.11 2.63 9.79
C GLU A 271 -23.17 2.00 11.17
N ALA A 272 -22.12 1.27 11.53
CA ALA A 272 -22.05 0.59 12.81
C ALA A 272 -22.09 1.57 14.01
N GLN A 273 -21.59 2.80 13.84
CA GLN A 273 -21.73 3.84 14.86
C GLN A 273 -23.17 4.31 15.02
N TRP A 274 -23.89 4.41 13.92
CA TRP A 274 -25.28 4.78 13.91
C TRP A 274 -26.15 3.68 14.51
N ASP A 275 -25.90 2.43 14.14
CA ASP A 275 -26.67 1.28 14.62
C ASP A 275 -26.41 0.97 16.09
N GLY A 276 -25.21 1.29 16.59
CA GLY A 276 -24.86 1.17 18.01
C GLY A 276 -25.39 2.29 18.91
N LEU A 277 -26.10 3.29 18.38
CA LEU A 277 -26.76 4.32 19.18
C LEU A 277 -28.12 3.83 19.68
N ASP A 278 -28.45 4.19 20.92
CA ASP A 278 -29.78 4.00 21.50
C ASP A 278 -30.86 4.55 20.55
N GLU A 279 -32.01 3.89 20.47
CA GLU A 279 -33.14 4.28 19.60
C GLU A 279 -33.57 5.72 19.86
N ASP A 280 -33.69 6.12 21.13
CA ASP A 280 -34.03 7.50 21.54
C ASP A 280 -33.08 8.55 20.94
N ARG A 281 -31.78 8.22 20.85
CA ARG A 281 -30.78 9.14 20.30
C ARG A 281 -30.89 9.25 18.79
N ARG A 282 -31.17 8.14 18.10
CA ARG A 282 -31.42 8.12 16.66
C ARG A 282 -32.65 8.96 16.33
N ASP A 283 -33.73 8.79 17.08
CA ASP A 283 -34.96 9.54 16.92
C ASP A 283 -34.76 11.03 17.20
N ALA A 284 -33.96 11.38 18.22
CA ALA A 284 -33.61 12.77 18.49
C ALA A 284 -32.86 13.44 17.33
N PHE A 285 -31.99 12.71 16.62
CA PHE A 285 -31.32 13.24 15.42
C PHE A 285 -32.27 13.36 14.23
N MET A 286 -33.19 12.39 14.05
CA MET A 286 -34.18 12.43 12.99
C MET A 286 -35.18 13.58 13.20
N LYS A 287 -35.59 13.84 14.44
CA LYS A 287 -36.45 14.98 14.81
C LYS A 287 -35.80 16.33 14.50
N LYS A 288 -34.47 16.42 14.53
CA LYS A 288 -33.72 17.65 14.19
C LYS A 288 -33.56 17.89 12.68
N GLN A 289 -34.04 16.98 11.84
CA GLN A 289 -34.03 17.11 10.38
C GLN A 289 -32.64 17.46 9.80
N LEU A 290 -31.58 16.83 10.32
CA LEU A 290 -30.19 17.16 10.00
C LEU A 290 -29.78 16.84 8.55
N TRP A 291 -30.66 16.19 7.78
CA TRP A 291 -30.50 16.00 6.33
C TRP A 291 -30.65 17.30 5.54
N ASP A 292 -31.28 18.35 6.10
CA ASP A 292 -31.40 19.67 5.48
C ASP A 292 -30.21 20.56 5.81
N SER A 293 -29.60 21.21 4.81
CA SER A 293 -28.32 21.91 4.96
C SER A 293 -28.39 23.03 6.00
N VAL A 294 -29.50 23.77 6.00
CA VAL A 294 -29.78 24.86 6.94
C VAL A 294 -29.89 24.34 8.37
N ALA A 295 -30.67 23.28 8.59
CA ALA A 295 -30.85 22.67 9.91
C ALA A 295 -29.53 22.14 10.48
N PHE A 296 -28.68 21.54 9.64
CA PHE A 296 -27.37 21.06 10.05
C PHE A 296 -26.42 22.19 10.45
N GLN A 297 -26.41 23.31 9.72
CA GLN A 297 -25.61 24.47 10.07
C GLN A 297 -26.04 25.07 11.42
N ALA A 298 -27.34 25.22 11.63
CA ALA A 298 -27.89 25.69 12.91
C ALA A 298 -27.51 24.76 14.07
N TYR A 299 -27.63 23.44 13.88
CA TYR A 299 -27.20 22.46 14.89
C TYR A 299 -25.69 22.54 15.19
N THR A 300 -24.86 22.71 14.16
CA THR A 300 -23.41 22.81 14.32
C THR A 300 -23.02 24.06 15.09
N GLN A 301 -23.68 25.19 14.80
CA GLN A 301 -23.49 26.45 15.54
C GLN A 301 -23.92 26.31 16.99
N ALA A 302 -25.13 25.79 17.25
CA ALA A 302 -25.63 25.58 18.61
C ALA A 302 -24.71 24.67 19.43
N LYS A 303 -24.21 23.57 18.84
CA LYS A 303 -23.28 22.66 19.50
C LYS A 303 -21.92 23.33 19.77
N ALA A 304 -21.44 24.17 18.85
CA ALA A 304 -20.21 24.93 19.04
C ALA A 304 -20.35 25.96 20.18
N GLU A 305 -21.51 26.60 20.30
CA GLU A 305 -21.83 27.52 21.39
C GLU A 305 -21.93 26.80 22.74
N GLU A 306 -22.61 25.66 22.81
CA GLU A 306 -22.67 24.83 24.01
C GLU A 306 -21.27 24.41 24.47
N MET A 307 -20.43 23.93 23.54
CA MET A 307 -19.04 23.58 23.82
C MET A 307 -18.23 24.78 24.30
N ARG A 308 -18.45 25.99 23.73
CA ARG A 308 -17.82 27.24 24.18
C ARG A 308 -18.27 27.61 25.60
N ILE A 309 -19.54 27.43 25.95
CA ILE A 309 -20.09 27.71 27.28
C ILE A 309 -19.51 26.71 28.30
N LEU A 310 -19.52 25.41 27.99
CA LEU A 310 -18.91 24.37 28.83
C LEU A 310 -17.42 24.64 29.04
N ALA A 311 -16.72 25.04 27.97
CA ALA A 311 -15.33 25.48 28.03
C ALA A 311 -15.13 26.75 28.86
N ALA A 312 -16.10 27.67 28.82
CA ALA A 312 -16.08 28.88 29.62
C ALA A 312 -16.24 28.56 31.12
N GLN A 313 -17.10 27.59 31.44
CA GLN A 313 -17.43 27.15 32.79
C GLN A 313 -16.36 26.22 33.41
N SER A 314 -15.70 25.38 32.61
CA SER A 314 -14.78 24.35 33.11
C SER A 314 -13.56 24.94 33.82
N GLY A 315 -13.28 24.43 35.03
CA GLY A 315 -12.16 24.90 35.86
C GLY A 315 -10.79 24.68 35.21
N GLN A 316 -10.61 23.57 34.48
CA GLN A 316 -9.38 23.25 33.76
C GLN A 316 -9.08 24.29 32.66
N GLN A 317 -10.09 24.74 31.94
CA GLN A 317 -9.92 25.69 30.83
C GLN A 317 -9.74 27.12 31.32
N LYS A 318 -10.28 27.46 32.50
CA LYS A 318 -9.93 28.69 33.23
C LYS A 318 -8.48 28.68 33.73
N ARG A 319 -7.95 27.51 34.16
CA ARG A 319 -6.53 27.35 34.55
C ARG A 319 -5.61 27.45 33.32
N TYR A 320 -5.95 26.78 32.24
CA TYR A 320 -5.21 26.85 30.97
C TYR A 320 -5.16 28.27 30.41
N ARG A 321 -6.28 29.02 30.44
CA ARG A 321 -6.31 30.44 30.04
C ARG A 321 -5.43 31.33 30.92
N ARG A 322 -5.37 31.08 32.24
CA ARG A 322 -4.43 31.77 33.15
C ARG A 322 -2.97 31.42 32.82
N TYR A 323 -2.69 30.16 32.53
CA TYR A 323 -1.36 29.71 32.10
C TYR A 323 -0.93 30.41 30.79
N ILE A 324 -1.76 30.42 29.75
CA ILE A 324 -1.45 31.12 28.49
C ILE A 324 -1.19 32.61 28.74
N ARG A 325 -2.03 33.28 29.54
CA ARG A 325 -1.85 34.70 29.88
C ARG A 325 -0.53 34.97 30.58
N ASN A 326 -0.10 34.08 31.47
CA ASN A 326 1.13 34.25 32.24
C ASN A 326 2.39 33.79 31.50
N THR A 327 2.26 32.85 30.56
CA THR A 327 3.41 32.17 29.91
C THR A 327 3.55 32.48 28.42
N GLY A 328 2.66 33.32 27.85
CA GLY A 328 2.66 33.67 26.43
C GLY A 328 2.02 32.62 25.51
N GLY A 329 1.51 31.52 26.06
CA GLY A 329 1.06 30.35 25.30
C GLY A 329 2.22 29.55 24.69
N PRO A 330 1.96 28.36 24.13
CA PRO A 330 2.98 27.65 23.36
C PRO A 330 3.37 28.49 22.13
N LYS A 331 4.67 28.65 21.85
CA LYS A 331 5.15 29.30 20.62
C LYS A 331 4.47 28.63 19.42
N GLN A 332 3.63 29.38 18.71
CA GLN A 332 3.12 28.95 17.42
C GLN A 332 4.28 29.11 16.43
N PHE A 333 4.88 27.99 16.02
CA PHE A 333 5.77 28.00 14.86
C PHE A 333 4.91 28.24 13.63
N SER A 334 5.11 29.37 12.98
CA SER A 334 4.56 29.67 11.66
C SER A 334 5.44 29.00 10.59
N MET A 335 4.89 28.77 9.40
CA MET A 335 5.64 28.12 8.32
C MET A 335 6.83 28.98 7.81
N GLU A 336 6.86 30.26 8.19
CA GLU A 336 7.92 31.23 7.92
C GLU A 336 9.14 31.06 8.87
N ASP A 337 8.98 30.33 9.98
CA ASP A 337 10.07 30.05 10.94
C ASP A 337 11.00 28.89 10.50
N PHE A 338 10.75 28.31 9.31
CA PHE A 338 11.48 27.17 8.74
C PHE A 338 12.24 27.50 7.45
N ASP A 339 12.71 28.74 7.29
CA ASP A 339 13.64 29.08 6.21
C ASP A 339 15.07 28.64 6.59
N PHE A 340 15.49 27.48 6.07
CA PHE A 340 16.88 27.01 5.98
C PHE A 340 17.30 26.81 4.53
#